data_AF-A0A352LVQ6-F1
#
_entry.id   AF-A0A352LVQ6-F1
#
_cell.length_a   1.000
_cell.length_b   1.000
_cell.length_c   1.000
_cell.angle_alpha   90.00
_cell.angle_beta   90.00
_cell.angle_gamma   90.00
#
_symmetry.space_group_name_H-M   'P 1'
#
loop_
_entity.id
_entity.type
_entity.pdbx_description
1 polymer ?
#
loop_
_entity_poly.entity_id
_entity_poly.type
_entity_poly.pdbx_seq_one_letter_code
_entity_poly.pdbx_strand_id
1 'polypeptide(L)'
;MALDTTAKQDIIKKFGQGKGDTGSPEVQTALLTEKITKLAEHLKIHKKDNHSRRGLISMVSKRRRLLFYLQKKDLKRYQAVVKKLGLSK
;
A
#
# COMPACT_ATOMS: atom_id res chain seq x y z
N MET A 1 -2.91 5.39 -12.51
CA MET A 1 -4.22 4.77 -12.78
C MET A 1 -5.05 4.78 -11.50
N ALA A 2 -6.34 5.08 -11.62
CA ALA A 2 -7.26 5.02 -10.48
C ALA A 2 -7.50 3.55 -10.07
N LEU A 3 -7.68 3.32 -8.77
CA LEU A 3 -8.18 2.03 -8.29
C LEU A 3 -9.67 1.97 -8.59
N ASP A 4 -10.14 0.83 -9.09
CA ASP A 4 -11.57 0.53 -9.14
C ASP A 4 -12.18 0.65 -7.73
N THR A 5 -13.40 1.18 -7.65
CA THR A 5 -14.13 1.36 -6.39
C THR A 5 -14.38 0.02 -5.71
N THR A 6 -14.63 -1.04 -6.48
CA THR A 6 -14.84 -2.41 -6.01
C THR A 6 -13.57 -2.97 -5.35
N ALA A 7 -12.45 -2.96 -6.08
CA ALA A 7 -11.15 -3.41 -5.57
C ALA A 7 -10.72 -2.63 -4.32
N LYS A 8 -11.00 -1.33 -4.27
CA LYS A 8 -10.71 -0.49 -3.09
C LYS A 8 -11.51 -0.94 -1.87
N GLN A 9 -12.80 -1.21 -2.02
CA GLN A 9 -13.65 -1.69 -0.93
C GLN A 9 -13.22 -3.07 -0.42
N ASP A 10 -12.81 -3.96 -1.32
CA ASP A 10 -12.33 -5.29 -0.93
C ASP A 10 -11.04 -5.24 -0.11
N ILE A 11 -10.11 -4.35 -0.49
CA ILE A 11 -8.89 -4.11 0.29
C ILE A 11 -9.24 -3.56 1.68
N ILE A 12 -10.15 -2.60 1.76
CA ILE A 12 -10.61 -2.03 3.04
C ILE A 12 -11.21 -3.12 3.93
N LYS A 13 -12.10 -3.97 3.39
CA LYS A 13 -12.71 -5.09 4.14
C LYS A 13 -11.68 -6.12 4.61
N LYS A 14 -10.65 -6.39 3.80
CA LYS A 14 -9.61 -7.39 4.12
C LYS A 14 -8.60 -6.91 5.16
N PHE A 15 -8.31 -5.61 5.22
CA PHE A 15 -7.23 -5.05 6.05
C PHE A 15 -7.72 -4.13 7.18
N GLY A 16 -9.00 -3.76 7.19
CA GLY A 16 -9.59 -2.95 8.25
C GLY A 16 -9.67 -3.71 9.58
N GLN A 17 -9.44 -3.00 10.69
CA GLN A 17 -9.52 -3.57 12.04
C GLN A 17 -10.95 -3.67 12.58
N GLY A 18 -11.89 -2.95 11.97
CA GLY A 18 -13.30 -2.92 12.36
C GLY A 18 -14.20 -2.44 11.23
N LYS A 19 -15.51 -2.49 11.44
CA LYS A 19 -16.49 -1.95 10.48
C LYS A 19 -16.26 -0.45 10.31
N GLY A 20 -16.02 -0.01 9.07
CA GLY A 20 -15.80 1.39 8.73
C GLY A 20 -14.35 1.87 8.83
N ASP A 21 -13.40 1.01 9.19
CA ASP A 21 -11.98 1.38 9.22
C ASP A 21 -11.42 1.57 7.80
N THR A 22 -11.31 2.83 7.39
CA THR A 22 -10.76 3.22 6.08
C THR A 22 -9.38 3.88 6.18
N GLY A 23 -8.95 4.19 7.41
CA GLY A 23 -7.83 5.08 7.68
C GLY A 23 -6.67 4.44 8.43
N SER A 24 -6.81 3.21 8.92
CA SER A 24 -5.73 2.54 9.65
C SER A 24 -4.46 2.39 8.82
N PRO A 25 -3.28 2.35 9.47
CA PRO A 25 -2.01 2.10 8.81
C PRO A 25 -2.03 0.84 7.93
N GLU A 26 -2.77 -0.19 8.33
CA GLU A 26 -2.96 -1.44 7.60
C GLU A 26 -3.66 -1.23 6.26
N VAL A 27 -4.83 -0.60 6.30
CA VAL A 27 -5.63 -0.30 5.10
C VAL A 27 -4.85 0.61 4.17
N GLN A 28 -4.23 1.67 4.69
CA GLN A 28 -3.43 2.58 3.89
C GLN A 28 -2.23 1.89 3.22
N THR A 29 -1.54 1.00 3.95
CA THR A 29 -0.39 0.24 3.42
C THR A 29 -0.82 -0.73 2.32
N ALA A 30 -1.96 -1.41 2.50
CA ALA A 30 -2.51 -2.32 1.50
C ALA A 30 -2.93 -1.57 0.22
N LEU A 31 -3.65 -0.44 0.36
CA LEU A 31 -4.04 0.40 -0.76
C LEU A 31 -2.84 0.98 -1.52
N LEU A 32 -1.80 1.41 -0.80
CA LEU A 32 -0.56 1.88 -1.42
C LEU A 32 0.16 0.76 -2.17
N THR A 33 0.18 -0.45 -1.61
CA THR A 33 0.82 -1.62 -2.23
C THR A 33 0.18 -1.93 -3.57
N GLU A 34 -1.16 -1.96 -3.64
CA GLU A 34 -1.89 -2.20 -4.88
C GLU A 34 -1.67 -1.09 -5.93
N LYS A 35 -1.53 0.18 -5.50
CA LYS A 35 -1.19 1.28 -6.41
C LYS A 35 0.23 1.17 -6.94
N ILE A 36 1.17 0.78 -6.07
CA ILE A 36 2.59 0.61 -6.40
C ILE A 36 2.75 -0.53 -7.42
N THR A 37 2.09 -1.67 -7.23
CA THR A 37 2.16 -2.80 -8.17
C THR A 37 1.65 -2.42 -9.56
N LYS A 38 0.45 -1.83 -9.64
CA LYS A 38 -0.12 -1.35 -10.92
C LYS A 38 0.75 -0.31 -11.61
N LEU A 39 1.27 0.66 -10.84
CA LEU A 39 2.12 1.70 -11.42
C LEU A 39 3.49 1.15 -11.85
N ALA A 40 4.03 0.17 -11.13
CA ALA A 40 5.26 -0.50 -11.51
C ALA A 40 5.09 -1.27 -12.84
N GLU A 41 3.98 -1.98 -13.03
CA GLU A 41 3.65 -2.66 -14.29
C GLU A 41 3.51 -1.66 -15.45
N HIS A 42 2.79 -0.55 -15.23
CA HIS A 42 2.69 0.51 -16.23
C HIS A 42 4.06 1.06 -16.64
N LEU A 43 4.96 1.30 -15.69
CA LEU A 43 6.30 1.82 -15.96
C LEU A 43 7.24 0.80 -16.62
N LYS A 44 6.94 -0.51 -16.56
CA LYS A 44 7.69 -1.52 -17.34
C LYS A 44 7.45 -1.34 -18.84
N ILE A 45 6.22 -0.97 -19.23
CA ILE A 45 5.84 -0.66 -20.61
C ILE A 45 6.32 0.76 -20.98
N HIS A 46 6.05 1.74 -20.12
CA HIS A 46 6.36 3.16 -20.36
C HIS A 46 7.65 3.61 -19.65
N LYS A 47 8.80 3.09 -20.11
CA LYS A 47 10.10 3.32 -19.46
C LYS A 47 10.55 4.79 -19.37
N LYS A 48 10.04 5.65 -20.25
CA LYS A 48 10.38 7.09 -20.32
C LYS A 48 9.48 7.98 -19.46
N ASP A 49 8.44 7.44 -18.83
CA ASP A 49 7.58 8.22 -17.94
C ASP A 49 8.25 8.48 -16.58
N ASN A 50 9.04 9.54 -16.54
CA ASN A 50 9.76 9.98 -15.34
C ASN A 50 8.83 10.67 -14.32
N HIS A 51 7.70 11.22 -14.77
CA HIS A 51 6.77 11.95 -13.90
C HIS A 51 6.01 10.96 -13.01
N SER A 52 5.49 9.89 -13.61
CA SER A 52 4.87 8.78 -12.87
C SER A 52 5.89 8.05 -11.99
N ARG A 53 7.14 7.89 -12.42
CA ARG A 53 8.21 7.30 -11.60
C ARG A 53 8.46 8.10 -10.32
N ARG A 54 8.44 9.44 -10.38
CA ARG A 54 8.51 10.29 -9.18
C ARG A 54 7.34 10.03 -8.24
N GLY A 55 6.12 9.90 -8.78
CA GLY A 55 4.93 9.53 -8.02
C GLY A 55 5.08 8.16 -7.33
N LEU A 56 5.63 7.17 -8.03
CA LEU A 56 5.92 5.83 -7.49
C LEU A 56 6.85 5.90 -6.28
N ILE A 57 7.97 6.62 -6.39
CA ILE A 57 8.96 6.77 -5.30
C ILE A 57 8.32 7.42 -4.07
N SER A 58 7.48 8.43 -4.27
CA SER A 58 6.73 9.07 -3.19
C SER A 58 5.77 8.10 -2.48
N MET A 59 5.05 7.27 -3.25
CA MET A 59 4.17 6.24 -2.69
C MET A 59 4.93 5.17 -1.90
N VAL A 60 6.07 4.69 -2.42
CA VAL A 60 6.94 3.74 -1.71
C VAL A 60 7.43 4.34 -0.40
N SER A 61 7.87 5.60 -0.43
CA SER A 61 8.33 6.33 0.76
C SER A 61 7.22 6.52 1.80
N LYS A 62 6.00 6.85 1.36
CA LYS A 62 4.83 6.94 2.23
C LYS A 62 4.50 5.58 2.88
N ARG A 63 4.51 4.50 2.11
CA ARG A 63 4.29 3.13 2.61
C ARG A 63 5.33 2.76 3.66
N ARG A 64 6.62 3.06 3.41
CA ARG A 64 7.71 2.81 4.37
C ARG A 64 7.49 3.55 5.69
N ARG A 65 7.07 4.82 5.65
CA ARG A 65 6.77 5.60 6.87
C ARG A 65 5.61 5.00 7.67
N LEU A 66 4.54 4.54 7.01
CA LEU A 66 3.39 3.91 7.67
C LEU A 66 3.78 2.59 8.34
N LEU A 67 4.57 1.76 7.64
CA LEU A 67 5.08 0.50 8.19
C LEU A 67 6.01 0.74 9.40
N PHE A 68 6.86 1.76 9.33
CA PHE A 68 7.73 2.13 10.44
C PHE A 68 6.95 2.64 11.66
N TYR A 69 5.92 3.46 11.43
CA TYR A 69 5.00 3.87 12.49
C TYR A 69 4.31 2.67 13.13
N LEU A 70 3.79 1.74 12.31
CA LEU A 70 3.12 0.54 12.80
C LEU A 70 4.09 -0.35 13.59
N GLN A 71 5.33 -0.54 13.10
CA GLN A 71 6.37 -1.30 13.78
C GLN A 71 6.71 -0.74 15.16
N LYS A 72 6.81 0.60 15.28
CA LYS A 72 7.07 1.27 16.56
C LYS A 72 5.91 1.14 17.54
N LYS A 73 4.68 1.16 17.04
CA LYS A 73 3.48 1.15 17.88
C LYS A 73 3.07 -0.27 18.30
N ASP A 74 3.09 -1.21 17.37
CA ASP A 74 2.68 -2.59 17.58
C ASP A 74 3.39 -3.52 16.58
N LEU A 75 4.36 -4.25 17.11
CA LEU A 75 5.18 -5.17 16.34
C LEU A 75 4.39 -6.39 15.82
N LYS A 76 3.35 -6.84 16.54
CA LYS A 76 2.50 -7.96 16.11
C LYS A 76 1.65 -7.56 14.90
N ARG A 77 1.03 -6.37 14.95
CA ARG A 77 0.28 -5.81 13.82
C ARG A 77 1.16 -5.61 12.60
N TYR A 78 2.36 -5.06 12.79
CA TYR A 78 3.35 -4.91 11.72
C TYR A 78 3.67 -6.25 11.05
N GLN A 79 4.05 -7.27 11.83
CA GLN A 79 4.39 -8.59 11.28
C GLN A 79 3.22 -9.23 10.52
N ALA A 80 2.00 -9.13 11.07
CA ALA A 80 0.80 -9.65 10.41
C ALA A 80 0.56 -9.00 9.05
N VAL A 81 0.69 -7.67 8.97
CA VAL A 81 0.47 -6.90 7.73
C VAL A 81 1.53 -7.18 6.69
N VAL A 82 2.80 -7.21 7.10
CA VAL A 82 3.93 -7.50 6.23
C VAL A 82 3.80 -8.91 5.64
N LYS A 83 3.48 -9.90 6.47
CA LYS A 83 3.22 -11.28 6.03
C LYS A 83 2.04 -11.36 5.08
N LYS A 84 0.93 -10.68 5.39
CA LYS A 84 -0.29 -10.69 4.57
C LYS A 84 -0.11 -10.00 3.22
N LEU A 85 0.74 -8.97 3.14
CA LEU A 85 1.06 -8.26 1.90
C LEU A 85 2.23 -8.88 1.13
N GLY A 86 2.88 -9.92 1.65
CA GLY A 86 4.07 -10.52 1.02
C GLY A 86 5.23 -9.55 0.86
N LEU A 87 5.32 -8.52 1.70
CA LEU A 87 6.39 -7.54 1.63
C LEU A 87 7.62 -8.14 2.29
N SER A 88 8.63 -8.53 1.52
CA SER A 88 9.94 -8.86 2.08
C SER A 88 10.67 -7.56 2.48
N LYS A 89 11.51 -7.68 3.50
CA LYS A 89 12.37 -6.60 4.00
C LYS A 89 13.25 -6.03 2.89
#